data_AF-A0A929Z536-F1
#
_entry.id   AF-A0A929Z536-F1
#
_cell.length_a   1.000
_cell.length_b   1.000
_cell.length_c   1.000
_cell.angle_alpha   90.00
_cell.angle_beta   90.00
_cell.angle_gamma   90.00
#
_symmetry.space_group_name_H-M   'P 1'
#
loop_
_entity.id
_entity.type
_entity.pdbx_description
1 polymer ?
#
loop_
_entity_poly.entity_id
_entity_poly.type
_entity_poly.pdbx_seq_one_letter_code
_entity_poly.pdbx_strand_id
1 'polypeptide(L)'
;MSIFDKRVNFKPFEYPETMDFVDKMNKTFWVHSEVEFTSDVQHFHSHLTDIEREVVKRSLLGIAQVEVAVKTFWGDLYKHLPKPEFNGLGATFA
;
A
#
# COMPACT_ATOMS: atom_id res chain seq x y z
N MET A 1 -0.14 -19.58 22.58
CA MET A 1 0.49 -19.70 21.24
C MET A 1 1.10 -18.34 20.93
N SER A 2 2.29 -18.34 20.34
CA SER A 2 2.96 -17.12 19.89
C SER A 2 2.33 -16.59 18.60
N ILE A 3 2.59 -15.31 18.30
CA ILE A 3 2.22 -14.67 17.02
C ILE A 3 2.87 -15.36 15.81
N PHE A 4 4.05 -15.95 16.02
CA PHE A 4 4.83 -16.66 15.01
C PHE A 4 4.37 -18.11 14.79
N ASP A 5 3.52 -18.65 15.67
CA ASP A 5 3.04 -20.03 15.57
C ASP A 5 1.85 -20.12 14.60
N LYS A 6 1.89 -21.06 13.65
CA LYS A 6 0.82 -21.20 12.66
C LYS A 6 -0.52 -21.56 13.29
N ARG A 7 -1.59 -20.89 12.82
CA ARG A 7 -2.98 -21.27 13.11
C ARG A 7 -3.70 -21.68 11.82
N VAL A 8 -4.37 -22.83 11.85
CA VAL A 8 -5.08 -23.39 10.69
C VAL A 8 -6.55 -22.96 10.66
N ASN A 9 -7.23 -22.95 11.81
CA ASN A 9 -8.62 -22.54 11.89
C ASN A 9 -8.75 -21.04 11.59
N PHE A 10 -9.71 -20.69 10.72
CA PHE A 10 -9.93 -19.31 10.32
C PHE A 10 -10.31 -18.43 11.52
N LYS A 11 -11.33 -18.82 12.27
CA LYS A 11 -11.83 -18.13 13.47
C LYS A 11 -11.84 -19.06 14.69
N PRO A 12 -11.91 -18.53 15.93
CA PRO A 12 -11.81 -17.10 16.28
C PRO A 12 -10.42 -16.53 16.00
N PHE A 13 -10.33 -15.22 15.75
CA PHE A 13 -9.06 -14.52 15.57
C PHE A 13 -8.37 -14.33 16.92
N GLU A 14 -7.04 -14.52 16.94
CA GLU A 14 -6.20 -14.22 18.10
C GLU A 14 -5.92 -12.72 18.19
N TYR A 15 -5.93 -12.03 17.04
CA TYR A 15 -5.69 -10.59 16.89
C TYR A 15 -6.87 -9.92 16.14
N PRO A 16 -8.05 -9.79 16.76
CA PRO A 16 -9.23 -9.20 16.10
C PRO A 16 -9.02 -7.74 15.67
N GLU A 17 -8.13 -7.00 16.33
CA GLU A 17 -7.79 -5.60 16.04
C GLU A 17 -7.21 -5.38 14.64
N THR A 18 -6.71 -6.43 13.97
CA THR A 18 -6.25 -6.32 12.57
C THR A 18 -7.39 -5.92 11.64
N MET A 19 -8.64 -6.25 12.00
CA MET A 19 -9.82 -5.90 11.22
C MET A 19 -10.08 -4.39 11.19
N ASP A 20 -9.71 -3.64 12.24
CA ASP A 20 -9.88 -2.18 12.26
C ASP A 20 -9.06 -1.50 11.14
N PHE A 21 -7.89 -2.06 10.81
CA PHE A 21 -7.04 -1.57 9.73
C PHE A 21 -7.61 -1.93 8.36
N VAL A 22 -8.10 -3.15 8.20
CA VAL A 22 -8.77 -3.61 6.98
C VAL A 22 -10.00 -2.74 6.70
N ASP A 23 -10.82 -2.48 7.71
CA ASP A 23 -12.02 -1.66 7.58
C ASP A 23 -11.70 -0.20 7.23
N LYS A 24 -10.62 0.36 7.78
CA LYS A 24 -10.15 1.71 7.44
C LYS A 24 -9.68 1.77 5.98
N MET A 25 -8.88 0.81 5.53
CA MET A 25 -8.43 0.75 4.13
C MET A 25 -9.60 0.64 3.15
N ASN A 26 -10.58 -0.21 3.47
CA ASN A 26 -11.79 -0.36 2.64
C ASN A 26 -12.59 0.94 2.54
N LYS A 27 -12.64 1.74 3.61
CA LYS A 27 -13.33 3.04 3.63
C LYS A 27 -12.58 4.13 2.87
N THR A 28 -11.27 4.01 2.71
CA THR A 28 -10.41 4.99 2.03
C THR A 28 -9.92 4.51 0.67
N PHE A 29 -10.53 3.45 0.13
CA PHE A 29 -10.14 2.90 -1.17
C PHE A 29 -10.38 3.92 -2.28
N TRP A 30 -9.37 4.09 -3.14
CA TRP A 30 -9.42 4.95 -4.32
C TRP A 30 -8.58 4.31 -5.43
N VAL A 31 -8.93 4.59 -6.69
CA VAL A 31 -8.10 4.19 -7.84
C VAL A 31 -7.67 5.39 -8.68
N HIS A 32 -6.49 5.30 -9.29
CA HIS A 32 -5.91 6.40 -10.07
C HIS A 32 -6.79 6.82 -11.27
N SER A 33 -7.69 5.96 -11.75
CA SER A 33 -8.63 6.30 -12.84
C SER A 33 -9.74 7.26 -12.43
N GLU A 34 -9.89 7.54 -11.12
CA GLU A 34 -10.80 8.57 -10.61
C GLU A 34 -10.23 9.99 -10.78
N VAL A 35 -8.93 10.11 -11.10
CA VAL A 35 -8.23 11.39 -11.25
C VAL A 35 -7.76 11.57 -12.69
N GLU A 36 -7.93 12.78 -13.20
CA GLU A 36 -7.50 13.21 -14.54
C GLU A 36 -6.17 13.97 -14.42
N PHE A 37 -5.22 13.73 -15.33
CA PHE A 37 -3.86 14.31 -15.27
C PHE A 37 -3.47 15.15 -16.50
N THR A 38 -4.36 15.38 -17.47
CA THR A 38 -4.09 16.13 -18.70
C THR A 38 -3.66 17.56 -18.38
N SER A 39 -4.32 18.23 -17.42
CA SER A 39 -3.90 19.57 -16.97
C SER A 39 -2.49 19.57 -16.40
N ASP A 40 -2.16 18.57 -15.59
CA ASP A 40 -0.89 18.44 -14.88
C ASP A 40 0.26 18.17 -15.85
N VAL A 41 0.02 17.34 -16.87
CA VAL A 41 0.97 17.11 -17.97
C VAL A 41 1.25 18.42 -18.73
N GLN A 42 0.21 19.17 -19.09
CA GLN A 42 0.39 20.46 -19.76
C GLN A 42 1.19 21.44 -18.88
N HIS A 43 0.84 21.54 -17.60
CA HIS A 43 1.52 22.41 -16.65
C HIS A 43 3.01 22.04 -16.49
N PHE A 44 3.31 20.74 -16.39
CA PHE A 44 4.67 20.23 -16.30
C PHE A 44 5.54 20.68 -17.48
N HIS A 45 5.00 20.68 -18.69
CA HIS A 45 5.74 21.03 -19.89
C HIS A 45 5.83 22.54 -20.16
N SER A 46 4.80 23.31 -19.80
CA SER A 46 4.67 24.71 -20.22
C SER A 46 4.96 25.75 -19.13
N HIS A 47 4.75 25.41 -17.85
CA HIS A 47 4.83 26.37 -16.75
C HIS A 47 5.99 26.13 -15.79
N LEU A 48 6.48 24.88 -15.67
CA LEU A 48 7.60 24.58 -14.79
C LEU A 48 8.94 25.00 -15.40
N THR A 49 9.88 25.39 -14.54
CA THR A 49 11.30 25.53 -14.90
C THR A 49 11.98 24.17 -15.03
N ASP A 50 13.17 24.12 -15.62
CA ASP A 50 13.96 22.87 -15.72
C ASP A 50 14.29 22.28 -14.34
N ILE A 51 14.54 23.12 -13.34
CA ILE A 51 14.85 22.69 -11.98
C ILE A 51 13.60 22.06 -11.34
N GLU A 52 12.44 22.72 -11.43
CA GLU A 52 11.19 22.19 -10.88
C GLU A 52 10.78 20.88 -11.54
N ARG A 53 10.91 20.77 -12.86
CA ARG A 53 10.69 19.52 -13.59
C ARG A 53 11.57 18.39 -13.07
N GLU A 54 12.86 18.67 -12.85
CA GLU A 54 13.79 17.65 -12.35
C GLU A 54 13.45 17.21 -10.92
N VAL A 55 13.04 18.16 -10.06
CA VAL A 55 12.59 17.86 -8.71
C VAL A 55 11.34 16.97 -8.73
N VAL A 56 10.32 17.33 -9.51
CA VAL A 56 9.09 16.53 -9.64
C VAL A 56 9.41 15.13 -10.16
N LYS A 57 10.21 15.03 -11.23
CA LYS A 57 10.61 13.74 -11.83
C LYS A 57 11.32 12.85 -10.80
N ARG A 58 12.33 13.37 -10.09
CA ARG A 58 13.08 12.59 -9.09
C ARG A 58 12.23 12.19 -7.90
N SER A 59 11.30 13.06 -7.49
CA SER A 59 10.38 12.78 -6.38
C SER A 59 9.44 11.63 -6.74
N LEU A 60 8.82 11.67 -7.93
CA LEU A 60 7.95 10.61 -8.41
C LEU A 60 8.70 9.29 -8.62
N LEU A 61 9.95 9.33 -9.13
CA LEU A 61 10.81 8.15 -9.22
C LEU A 61 11.13 7.54 -7.85
N GLY A 62 11.41 8.38 -6.85
CA GLY A 62 11.65 7.94 -5.49
C GLY A 62 10.42 7.26 -4.87
N ILE A 63 9.24 7.87 -5.03
CA ILE A 63 7.96 7.30 -4.57
C ILE A 63 7.71 5.95 -5.25
N ALA A 64 7.83 5.88 -6.58
CA ALA A 64 7.59 4.65 -7.34
C ALA A 64 8.52 3.50 -6.91
N GLN A 65 9.80 3.80 -6.66
CA GLN A 65 10.76 2.80 -6.20
C GLN A 65 10.39 2.23 -4.82
N VAL A 66 9.98 3.09 -3.90
CA VAL A 66 9.61 2.68 -2.54
C VAL A 66 8.30 1.88 -2.56
N GLU A 67 7.30 2.30 -3.33
CA GLU A 67 6.00 1.62 -3.39
C GLU A 67 6.11 0.14 -3.79
N VAL A 68 6.98 -0.20 -4.76
CA VAL A 68 7.17 -1.60 -5.19
C VAL A 68 7.71 -2.47 -4.05
N ALA A 69 8.63 -1.92 -3.25
CA ALA A 69 9.20 -2.62 -2.10
C ALA A 69 8.18 -2.80 -0.96
N VAL A 70 7.38 -1.76 -0.68
CA VAL A 70 6.36 -1.78 0.39
C VAL A 70 5.27 -2.84 0.12
N LYS A 71 4.81 -2.96 -1.13
CA LYS A 71 3.78 -3.96 -1.51
C LYS A 71 4.25 -5.40 -1.29
N THR A 72 5.51 -5.66 -1.62
CA THR A 72 6.12 -7.00 -1.42
C THR A 72 6.21 -7.35 0.06
N PHE A 73 6.61 -6.39 0.91
CA PHE A 73 6.70 -6.60 2.35
C PHE A 73 5.36 -7.01 2.96
N TRP A 74 4.27 -6.29 2.64
CA TRP A 74 2.94 -6.59 3.17
C TRP A 74 2.37 -7.89 2.61
N GLY A 75 2.56 -8.17 1.32
CA GLY A 75 2.14 -9.44 0.71
C GLY A 75 2.82 -10.66 1.32
N ASP A 76 4.05 -10.49 1.83
CA ASP A 76 4.82 -11.56 2.47
C ASP A 76 4.59 -11.70 3.98
N LEU A 77 3.71 -10.88 4.58
CA LEU A 77 3.49 -10.86 6.03
C LEU A 77 3.14 -12.24 6.61
N TYR A 78 2.33 -13.03 5.89
CA TYR A 78 1.91 -14.37 6.33
C TYR A 78 3.08 -15.37 6.44
N LYS A 79 4.20 -15.15 5.72
CA LYS A 79 5.41 -15.99 5.83
C LYS A 79 6.04 -15.88 7.22
N HIS A 80 5.86 -14.73 7.89
CA HIS A 80 6.41 -14.45 9.22
C HIS A 80 5.36 -14.59 10.31
N LEU A 81 4.12 -14.16 10.05
CA LEU A 81 2.99 -14.19 10.98
C LEU A 81 1.90 -15.11 10.42
N PRO A 82 2.03 -16.44 10.58
CA PRO A 82 1.18 -17.43 9.92
C PRO A 82 -0.22 -17.58 10.55
N LYS A 83 -0.96 -16.47 10.65
CA LYS A 83 -2.35 -16.40 11.11
C LYS A 83 -3.28 -15.88 10.00
N PRO A 84 -4.50 -16.43 9.85
CA PRO A 84 -5.45 -15.99 8.81
C PRO A 84 -5.72 -14.48 8.77
N GLU A 85 -5.80 -13.82 9.92
CA GLU A 85 -6.05 -12.39 10.04
C GLU A 85 -4.89 -11.51 9.57
N PHE A 86 -3.64 -11.97 9.72
CA PHE A 86 -2.46 -11.29 9.15
C PHE A 86 -2.32 -11.53 7.66
N ASN A 87 -2.78 -12.69 7.14
CA ASN A 87 -2.89 -12.89 5.70
C ASN A 87 -3.89 -11.91 5.07
N GLY A 88 -5.04 -11.72 5.72
CA GLY A 88 -6.03 -10.74 5.31
C GLY A 88 -5.46 -9.31 5.33
N LEU A 89 -4.83 -8.92 6.45
CA LEU A 89 -4.19 -7.60 6.59
C LEU A 89 -3.12 -7.36 5.52
N GLY A 90 -2.20 -8.32 5.34
CA GLY A 90 -1.13 -8.22 4.35
C GLY A 90 -1.64 -8.09 2.92
N ALA A 91 -2.67 -8.86 2.57
CA ALA A 91 -3.32 -8.77 1.26
C ALA A 91 -4.11 -7.47 1.05
N THR A 92 -4.65 -6.85 2.10
CA THR A 92 -5.32 -5.54 2.00
C THR A 92 -4.33 -4.39 1.84
N PHE A 93 -3.10 -4.53 2.33
CA PHE A 93 -2.09 -3.46 2.31
C PHE A 93 -1.14 -3.54 1.09
N ALA A 94 -1.16 -4.67 0.35
CA ALA A 94 -0.36 -4.88 -0.85
C ALA A 94 -1.11 -4.45 -2.12
#